data_AF-A0A7V5PG98-F1
#
_entry.id   AF-A0A7V5PG98-F1
#
_cell.length_a   1.000
_cell.length_b   1.000
_cell.length_c   1.000
_cell.angle_alpha   90.00
_cell.angle_beta   90.00
_cell.angle_gamma   90.00
#
_symmetry.space_group_name_H-M   'P 1'
#
loop_
_entity.id
_entity.type
_entity.pdbx_description
1 polymer ?
#
loop_
_entity_poly.entity_id
_entity_poly.type
_entity_poly.pdbx_seq_one_letter_code
_entity_poly.pdbx_strand_id
1 'polypeptide(L)'
;MARDARRRAPKAFSTLTNAIRGDQVSPFEGRVVAGVDYARAVEEGTRGGAFPPVRNILDWVKVTRQVPDDPAMDQADLAYVIARAIARRGTPAQPFMGPAFEDNKARAQRRIDAAVQAALREMMR
;
A
#
# COMPACT_ATOMS: atom_id res chain seq x y z
N MET A 1 -6.27 6.38 9.99
CA MET A 1 -5.60 6.34 8.68
C MET A 1 -4.47 5.32 8.62
N ALA A 2 -3.40 5.41 9.44
CA ALA A 2 -2.28 4.46 9.36
C ALA A 2 -2.69 2.98 9.43
N ARG A 3 -3.65 2.62 10.30
CA ARG A 3 -4.20 1.26 10.37
C ARG A 3 -4.83 0.80 9.05
N ASP A 4 -5.57 1.66 8.37
CA ASP A 4 -6.26 1.32 7.12
C ASP A 4 -5.27 1.21 5.96
N ALA A 5 -4.28 2.10 5.90
CA ALA A 5 -3.18 2.01 4.95
C ALA A 5 -2.40 0.69 5.13
N ARG A 6 -2.12 0.31 6.39
CA ARG A 6 -1.50 -0.99 6.70
C ARG A 6 -2.36 -2.17 6.26
N ARG A 7 -3.70 -2.11 6.34
CA ARG A 7 -4.57 -3.22 5.89
C ARG A 7 -4.51 -3.41 4.37
N ARG A 8 -4.37 -2.33 3.61
CA ARG A 8 -4.37 -2.33 2.15
C ARG A 8 -2.99 -2.61 1.54
N ALA A 9 -1.91 -2.32 2.28
CA ALA A 9 -0.55 -2.54 1.81
C ALA A 9 -0.22 -4.03 1.58
N PRO A 10 0.58 -4.37 0.55
CA PRO A 10 1.02 -5.74 0.32
C PRO A 10 1.78 -6.36 1.51
N LYS A 11 1.63 -7.67 1.66
CA LYS A 11 2.01 -8.41 2.87
C LYS A 11 3.12 -9.42 2.72
N ALA A 12 3.60 -9.70 1.50
CA ALA A 12 4.60 -10.74 1.24
C ALA A 12 5.77 -10.68 2.24
N PHE A 13 6.45 -9.53 2.33
CA PHE A 13 7.54 -9.33 3.31
C PHE A 13 7.14 -8.44 4.50
N SER A 14 5.94 -7.86 4.47
CA SER A 14 5.44 -6.88 5.46
C SER A 14 6.32 -5.64 5.71
N THR A 15 7.46 -5.47 5.01
CA THR A 15 8.37 -4.32 5.14
C THR A 15 7.64 -2.99 4.94
N LEU A 16 6.91 -2.84 3.82
CA LEU A 16 6.09 -1.64 3.55
C LEU A 16 5.04 -1.43 4.65
N THR A 17 4.34 -2.48 5.06
CA THR A 17 3.34 -2.39 6.14
C THR A 17 3.93 -1.83 7.42
N ASN A 18 5.08 -2.36 7.83
CA ASN A 18 5.75 -2.00 9.08
C ASN A 18 6.38 -0.60 9.00
N ALA A 19 6.70 -0.13 7.80
CA ALA A 19 7.19 1.21 7.55
C ALA A 19 6.09 2.29 7.53
N ILE A 20 4.81 1.93 7.55
CA ILE A 20 3.71 2.90 7.63
C ILE A 20 3.59 3.41 9.06
N ARG A 21 3.84 4.70 9.28
CA ARG A 21 3.79 5.38 10.57
C ARG A 21 2.82 6.55 10.52
N GLY A 22 2.21 6.87 11.65
CA GLY A 22 1.29 7.99 11.78
C GLY A 22 1.65 8.78 13.02
N ASP A 23 1.85 10.08 12.85
CA ASP A 23 2.29 11.00 13.89
C ASP A 23 1.36 12.22 13.95
N GLN A 24 1.17 12.77 15.14
CA GLN A 24 0.49 14.05 15.32
C GLN A 24 1.51 15.17 15.17
N VAL A 25 1.30 16.06 14.20
CA VAL A 25 2.19 17.20 13.90
C VAL A 25 1.77 18.42 14.71
N SER A 26 0.46 18.62 14.88
CA SER A 26 -0.13 19.69 15.70
C SER A 26 -1.48 19.24 16.28
N PRO A 27 -2.13 20.03 17.16
CA PRO A 27 -3.44 19.67 17.72
C PRO A 27 -4.50 19.31 16.67
N PHE A 28 -4.42 19.90 15.48
CA PHE A 28 -5.37 19.69 14.38
C PHE A 28 -4.74 19.07 13.13
N GLU A 29 -3.47 18.67 13.18
CA GLU A 29 -2.77 18.08 12.04
C GLU A 29 -2.17 16.72 12.41
N GLY A 30 -2.57 15.70 11.67
CA GLY A 30 -1.97 14.37 11.72
C GLY A 30 -1.36 14.02 10.37
N ARG A 31 -0.21 13.35 10.40
CA ARG A 31 0.54 12.94 9.21
C ARG A 31 0.71 11.43 9.20
N VAL A 32 0.56 10.82 8.02
CA VAL A 32 0.82 9.38 7.81
C VAL A 32 1.80 9.22 6.66
N VAL A 33 2.87 8.45 6.87
CA VAL A 33 3.99 8.28 5.93
C VAL A 33 4.28 6.80 5.73
N ALA A 34 4.62 6.40 4.50
CA ALA A 34 5.24 5.11 4.19
C ALA A 34 6.76 5.30 4.06
N GLY A 35 7.53 4.83 5.05
CA GLY A 35 8.97 5.09 5.14
C GLY A 35 9.88 4.21 4.27
N VAL A 36 9.44 3.84 3.05
CA VAL A 36 10.27 3.09 2.10
C VAL A 36 10.22 3.75 0.73
N ASP A 37 11.36 3.79 0.03
CA ASP A 37 11.51 4.54 -1.23
C ASP A 37 10.60 4.02 -2.36
N TYR A 38 10.30 2.73 -2.35
CA TYR A 38 9.44 2.09 -3.35
C TYR A 38 7.93 2.23 -3.04
N ALA A 39 7.54 2.89 -1.94
CA ALA A 39 6.13 3.02 -1.55
C ALA A 39 5.28 3.64 -2.66
N ARG A 40 5.81 4.68 -3.32
CA ARG A 40 5.14 5.34 -4.43
C ARG A 40 4.94 4.43 -5.64
N ALA A 41 5.96 3.64 -5.98
CA ALA A 41 5.88 2.66 -7.07
C ALA A 41 4.81 1.57 -6.81
N VAL A 42 4.55 1.24 -5.54
CA VAL A 42 3.45 0.33 -5.16
C VAL A 42 2.10 1.04 -5.24
N GLU A 43 1.99 2.27 -4.73
CA GLU A 43 0.74 3.05 -4.74
C GLU A 43 0.25 3.34 -6.17
N GLU A 44 1.15 3.82 -7.03
CA GLU A 44 0.83 4.36 -8.37
C GLU A 44 1.09 3.33 -9.48
N GLY A 45 1.80 2.26 -9.18
CA GLY A 45 2.37 1.36 -10.20
C GLY A 45 3.62 1.96 -10.85
N THR A 46 4.17 1.23 -11.81
CA THR A 46 5.35 1.66 -12.58
C THR A 46 5.11 1.47 -14.07
N ARG A 47 5.87 2.19 -14.89
CA ARG A 47 6.01 1.86 -16.32
C ARG A 47 7.19 0.90 -16.48
N GLY A 48 7.18 0.13 -17.57
CA GLY A 48 8.33 -0.67 -17.96
C GLY A 48 9.56 0.21 -18.25
N GLY A 49 10.70 -0.44 -18.46
CA GLY A 49 11.94 0.23 -18.85
C GLY A 49 13.19 -0.25 -18.12
N ALA A 50 13.04 -0.96 -17.00
CA ALA A 50 14.16 -1.53 -16.26
C ALA A 50 13.92 -3.02 -15.98
N PHE A 51 14.95 -3.83 -16.18
CA PHE A 51 14.90 -5.25 -15.84
C PHE A 51 15.16 -5.42 -14.33
N PRO A 52 14.18 -5.86 -13.53
CA PRO A 52 14.36 -5.98 -12.09
C PRO A 52 15.29 -7.16 -11.75
N PRO A 53 15.97 -7.12 -10.59
CA PRO A 53 16.80 -8.24 -10.14
C PRO A 53 15.96 -9.53 -9.96
N VAL A 54 16.27 -10.57 -10.74
CA VAL A 54 15.52 -11.85 -10.73
C VAL A 54 15.49 -12.48 -9.34
N ARG A 55 16.57 -12.34 -8.56
CA ARG A 55 16.64 -12.88 -7.19
C ARG A 55 15.53 -12.33 -6.29
N ASN A 56 15.25 -11.02 -6.36
CA ASN A 56 14.19 -10.41 -5.56
C ASN A 56 12.80 -10.93 -5.97
N ILE A 57 12.61 -11.18 -7.26
CA ILE A 57 11.37 -11.77 -7.78
C ILE A 57 11.24 -13.24 -7.35
N LEU A 58 12.32 -14.01 -7.37
CA LEU A 58 12.35 -15.38 -6.90
C LEU A 58 11.99 -15.48 -5.41
N ASP A 59 12.54 -14.58 -4.59
CA ASP A 59 12.21 -14.52 -3.17
C ASP A 59 10.71 -14.20 -2.97
N TRP A 60 10.15 -13.28 -3.78
CA TRP A 60 8.72 -13.00 -3.77
C TRP A 60 7.86 -14.19 -4.21
N VAL A 61 8.26 -14.90 -5.28
CA VAL A 61 7.61 -16.13 -5.77
C VAL A 61 7.54 -17.18 -4.68
N LYS A 62 8.66 -17.41 -3.97
CA LYS A 62 8.74 -18.37 -2.85
C LYS A 62 7.83 -17.98 -1.69
N VAL A 63 7.88 -16.72 -1.27
CA VAL A 63 7.08 -16.21 -0.14
C VAL A 63 5.58 -16.23 -0.44
N THR A 64 5.19 -15.92 -1.67
CA THR A 64 3.79 -15.96 -2.10
C THR A 64 3.34 -17.34 -2.57
N ARG A 65 4.25 -18.33 -2.56
CA ARG A 65 4.02 -19.73 -2.96
C ARG A 65 3.46 -19.86 -4.38
N GLN A 66 3.93 -19.00 -5.29
CA GLN A 66 3.57 -19.11 -6.69
C GLN A 66 4.26 -20.33 -7.30
N VAL A 67 3.52 -21.03 -8.16
CA VAL A 67 4.01 -22.19 -8.90
C VAL A 67 3.84 -21.92 -10.40
N PRO A 68 4.78 -22.36 -11.25
CA PRO A 68 4.60 -22.26 -12.69
C PRO A 68 3.47 -23.20 -13.14
N ASP A 69 2.70 -22.74 -14.13
CA ASP A 69 1.67 -23.57 -14.76
C ASP A 69 2.27 -24.64 -15.69
N ASP A 70 3.46 -24.38 -16.23
CA ASP A 70 4.21 -25.32 -17.06
C ASP A 70 5.04 -26.27 -16.17
N PRO A 71 4.81 -27.59 -16.22
CA PRO A 71 5.56 -28.56 -15.43
C PRO A 71 7.05 -28.65 -15.80
N ALA A 72 7.46 -28.11 -16.95
CA ALA A 72 8.86 -28.04 -17.36
C ALA A 72 9.61 -26.82 -16.79
N MET A 73 8.89 -25.84 -16.21
CA MET A 73 9.48 -24.66 -15.59
C MET A 73 9.67 -24.86 -14.08
N ASP A 74 10.77 -24.33 -13.55
CA ASP A 74 10.94 -24.18 -12.11
C ASP A 74 10.56 -22.75 -11.64
N GLN A 75 10.69 -22.48 -10.32
CA GLN A 75 10.39 -21.16 -9.77
C GLN A 75 11.38 -20.07 -10.22
N ALA A 76 12.62 -20.42 -10.59
CA ALA A 76 13.60 -19.48 -11.11
C ALA A 76 13.23 -19.06 -12.54
N ASP A 77 12.76 -20.00 -13.37
CA ASP A 77 12.21 -19.71 -14.69
C ASP A 77 11.01 -18.78 -14.58
N LEU A 78 10.07 -19.09 -13.68
CA LEU A 78 8.92 -18.23 -13.40
C LEU A 78 9.35 -16.82 -12.98
N ALA A 79 10.34 -16.71 -12.08
CA ALA A 79 10.86 -15.42 -11.63
C ALA A 79 11.48 -14.61 -12.79
N TYR A 80 12.20 -15.26 -13.70
CA TYR A 80 12.76 -14.62 -14.89
C TYR A 80 11.66 -14.11 -15.84
N VAL A 81 10.63 -14.92 -16.08
CA VAL A 81 9.49 -14.53 -16.93
C VAL A 81 8.74 -13.34 -16.33
N ILE A 82 8.52 -13.33 -15.00
CA ILE A 82 7.92 -12.20 -14.29
C ILE A 82 8.82 -10.96 -14.41
N ALA A 83 10.12 -11.09 -14.18
CA ALA A 83 11.07 -9.98 -14.32
C ALA A 83 11.01 -9.37 -15.74
N ARG A 84 10.96 -10.22 -16.77
CA ARG A 84 10.79 -9.79 -18.16
C ARG A 84 9.45 -9.11 -18.41
N ALA A 85 8.37 -9.58 -17.80
CA ALA A 85 7.05 -8.95 -17.91
C ALA A 85 7.04 -7.55 -17.27
N ILE A 86 7.61 -7.43 -16.06
CA ILE A 86 7.78 -6.14 -15.37
C ILE A 86 8.66 -5.20 -16.20
N ALA A 87 9.77 -5.68 -16.75
CA ALA A 87 10.63 -4.84 -17.58
C ALA A 87 9.90 -4.25 -18.80
N ARG A 88 8.98 -5.02 -19.39
CA ARG A 88 8.22 -4.60 -20.57
C ARG A 88 7.04 -3.71 -20.24
N ARG A 89 6.32 -3.97 -19.16
CA ARG A 89 4.99 -3.38 -18.87
C ARG A 89 4.97 -2.53 -17.61
N GLY A 90 5.94 -2.71 -16.72
CA GLY A 90 5.92 -2.20 -15.36
C GLY A 90 5.05 -3.05 -14.45
N THR A 91 4.69 -2.48 -13.31
CA THR A 91 3.82 -3.09 -12.30
C THR A 91 2.49 -2.35 -12.22
N PRO A 92 1.35 -3.05 -12.07
CA PRO A 92 0.08 -2.39 -11.81
C PRO A 92 0.10 -1.67 -10.46
N ALA A 93 -0.73 -0.64 -10.32
CA ALA A 93 -0.94 0.05 -9.07
C ALA A 93 -1.60 -0.86 -8.03
N GLN A 94 -1.12 -0.80 -6.79
CA GLN A 94 -1.77 -1.37 -5.61
C GLN A 94 -1.98 -0.25 -4.56
N PRO A 95 -3.00 0.60 -4.74
CA PRO A 95 -3.22 1.75 -3.87
C PRO A 95 -3.54 1.34 -2.43
N PHE A 96 -2.83 1.92 -1.48
CA PHE A 96 -2.98 1.69 -0.05
C PHE A 96 -3.12 2.99 0.75
N MET A 97 -2.46 4.08 0.34
CA MET A 97 -2.56 5.39 0.98
C MET A 97 -3.79 6.18 0.51
N GLY A 98 -4.00 6.33 -0.80
CA GLY A 98 -5.11 7.11 -1.35
C GLY A 98 -6.47 6.64 -0.83
N PRO A 99 -6.80 5.34 -0.95
CA PRO A 99 -8.05 4.82 -0.41
C PRO A 99 -8.15 4.93 1.11
N ALA A 100 -7.04 4.80 1.84
CA ALA A 100 -7.04 5.00 3.28
C ALA A 100 -7.31 6.46 3.65
N PHE A 101 -6.81 7.42 2.86
CA PHE A 101 -7.07 8.83 3.06
C PHE A 101 -8.56 9.15 2.89
N GLU A 102 -9.15 8.77 1.75
CA GLU A 102 -10.57 9.06 1.44
C GLU A 102 -11.52 8.49 2.50
N ASP A 103 -11.30 7.23 2.89
CA ASP A 103 -12.08 6.58 3.95
C ASP A 103 -11.99 7.32 5.30
N ASN A 104 -10.81 7.81 5.66
CA ASN A 104 -10.59 8.51 6.93
C ASN A 104 -11.12 9.93 6.89
N LYS A 105 -11.01 10.63 5.75
CA LYS A 105 -11.61 11.95 5.53
C LYS A 105 -13.12 11.90 5.75
N ALA A 106 -13.80 10.93 5.14
CA ALA A 106 -15.23 10.73 5.33
C ALA A 106 -15.60 10.45 6.80
N ARG A 107 -14.77 9.64 7.50
CA ARG A 107 -14.96 9.39 8.94
C ARG A 107 -14.72 10.63 9.81
N ALA A 108 -13.72 11.44 9.48
CA ALA A 108 -13.40 12.66 10.20
C ALA A 108 -14.53 13.68 10.06
N GLN A 109 -15.04 13.90 8.85
CA GLN A 109 -16.17 14.80 8.60
C GLN A 109 -17.38 14.41 9.45
N ARG A 110 -17.78 13.13 9.43
CA ARG A 110 -18.91 12.65 10.24
C ARG A 110 -18.74 12.87 11.73
N ARG A 111 -17.51 12.78 12.25
CA ARG A 111 -17.22 13.03 13.67
C ARG A 111 -17.31 14.51 14.02
N ILE A 112 -16.80 15.37 13.15
CA ILE A 112 -16.90 16.83 13.32
C ILE A 112 -18.37 17.25 13.30
N ASP A 113 -19.15 16.79 12.32
CA ASP A 113 -20.57 17.11 12.20
C ASP A 113 -21.34 16.66 13.45
N ALA A 114 -21.09 15.43 13.93
CA ALA A 114 -21.71 14.91 15.14
C ALA A 114 -21.34 15.71 16.39
N ALA A 115 -20.08 16.16 16.50
CA ALA A 115 -19.61 16.98 17.61
C ALA A 115 -20.25 18.37 17.60
N VAL A 116 -20.33 19.01 16.42
CA VAL A 116 -21.01 20.31 16.25
C VAL A 116 -22.49 20.20 16.63
N GLN A 117 -23.19 19.17 16.15
CA GLN A 117 -24.60 18.96 16.48
C GLN A 117 -24.82 18.67 17.97
N ALA A 118 -23.89 17.97 18.64
CA ALA A 118 -23.95 17.76 20.07
C ALA A 118 -23.79 19.08 20.84
N ALA A 119 -22.81 19.91 20.48
CA ALA A 119 -22.58 21.20 21.10
C ALA A 119 -23.77 22.16 20.93
N LEU A 120 -24.36 22.22 19.73
CA LEU A 120 -25.55 23.04 19.48
C LEU A 120 -26.74 22.63 20.35
N ARG A 121 -26.97 21.32 20.54
CA ARG A 121 -28.04 20.81 21.41
C ARG A 121 -27.82 21.16 22.88
N GLU A 122 -26.58 21.16 23.34
CA GLU A 122 -26.22 21.52 24.71
C GLU A 122 -26.46 23.00 24.99
N MET A 123 -26.16 23.88 24.02
CA MET A 123 -26.38 25.33 24.14
C MET A 123 -27.86 25.74 24.10
N MET A 124 -28.73 24.92 23.50
CA MET A 124 -30.18 25.17 23.41
C MET A 124 -30.98 24.57 24.58
N ARG A 125 -30.29 24.05 25.60
CA ARG A 125 -30.88 23.44 26.79
C ARG A 125 -30.80 24.38 27.98
#